data_AF-A0A352FVW5-F1
#
_entry.id   AF-A0A352FVW5-F1
#
_cell.length_a   1.000
_cell.length_b   1.000
_cell.length_c   1.000
_cell.angle_alpha   90.00
_cell.angle_beta   90.00
_cell.angle_gamma   90.00
#
_symmetry.space_group_name_H-M   'P 1'
#
loop_
_entity.id
_entity.type
_entity.pdbx_description
1 polymer ?
#
loop_
_entity_poly.entity_id
_entity_poly.type
_entity_poly.pdbx_seq_one_letter_code
_entity_poly.pdbx_strand_id
1 'polypeptide(L)'
;MGTDAFQQGGKTFIKYHYDVFNKDQYPAEMFAAAPNLPPCGANKKSSRTWIDIFDSRGKRLFGFCAITKPADLNQLWFALEDGVVPPSYVYIELNDRQTNTKYKSNLADTSE
;
A
#
# COMPACT_ATOMS: atom_id res chain seq x y z
N MET A 1 13.92 -7.99 -0.69
CA MET A 1 13.05 -7.30 0.29
C MET A 1 12.98 -8.18 1.53
N GLY A 2 11.88 -8.26 2.28
CA GLY A 2 11.84 -9.01 3.54
C GLY A 2 10.45 -9.49 3.92
N THR A 3 10.42 -10.56 4.70
CA THR A 3 9.19 -11.12 5.26
C THR A 3 9.26 -11.24 6.77
N ASP A 4 8.16 -10.90 7.45
CA ASP A 4 8.06 -11.00 8.90
C ASP A 4 6.76 -11.72 9.28
N ALA A 5 6.87 -12.73 10.14
CA ALA A 5 5.71 -13.46 10.66
C ALA A 5 5.08 -12.70 11.83
N PHE A 6 3.75 -12.71 11.92
CA PHE A 6 3.02 -12.19 13.07
C PHE A 6 1.77 -13.01 13.35
N GLN A 7 1.29 -12.96 14.60
CA GLN A 7 0.06 -13.62 15.00
C GLN A 7 -1.09 -12.63 15.16
N GLN A 8 -2.24 -12.98 14.60
CA GLN A 8 -3.49 -12.22 14.78
C GLN A 8 -4.67 -13.18 14.82
N GLY A 9 -5.52 -13.07 15.85
CA GLY A 9 -6.73 -13.90 15.96
C GLY A 9 -6.46 -15.40 15.99
N GLY A 10 -5.34 -15.85 16.56
CA GLY A 10 -4.97 -17.28 16.62
C GLY A 10 -4.40 -17.86 15.33
N LYS A 11 -4.18 -17.03 14.30
CA LYS A 11 -3.54 -17.42 13.04
C LYS A 11 -2.17 -16.77 12.88
N THR A 12 -1.28 -17.45 12.16
CA THR A 12 0.01 -16.89 11.72
C THR A 12 -0.16 -16.29 10.33
N PHE A 13 0.38 -15.08 10.15
CA PHE A 13 0.42 -14.38 8.89
C PHE A 13 1.85 -14.00 8.55
N ILE A 14 2.19 -14.02 7.26
CA ILE A 14 3.47 -13.57 6.74
C ILE A 14 3.25 -12.20 6.09
N LYS A 15 3.96 -11.17 6.58
CA LYS A 15 4.05 -9.88 5.91
C LYS A 15 5.07 -9.96 4.80
N TYR A 16 4.74 -9.39 3.65
CA TYR A 16 5.62 -9.24 2.50
C TYR A 16 5.84 -7.75 2.28
N HIS A 17 7.07 -7.29 2.54
CA HIS A 17 7.50 -5.94 2.23
C HIS A 17 7.90 -5.86 0.76
N TYR A 18 7.61 -4.75 0.09
CA TYR A 18 8.07 -4.53 -1.28
C TYR A 18 8.34 -3.05 -1.54
N ASP A 19 9.25 -2.80 -2.49
CA ASP A 19 9.64 -1.47 -2.90
C ASP A 19 8.80 -0.98 -4.08
N VAL A 20 8.39 0.29 -4.00
CA VAL A 20 7.79 1.02 -5.12
C VAL A 20 8.91 1.79 -5.82
N PHE A 21 9.47 1.20 -6.88
CA PHE A 21 10.64 1.75 -7.57
C PHE A 21 10.38 3.12 -8.20
N ASN A 22 9.17 3.35 -8.69
CA ASN A 22 8.79 4.61 -9.33
C ASN A 22 8.17 5.64 -8.36
N LYS A 23 8.38 5.49 -7.04
CA LYS A 23 7.80 6.39 -6.01
C LYS A 23 8.08 7.87 -6.24
N ASP A 24 9.24 8.20 -6.80
CA ASP A 24 9.66 9.60 -7.02
C ASP A 24 8.92 10.27 -8.19
N GLN A 25 8.10 9.52 -8.94
CA GLN A 25 7.24 10.06 -10.00
C GLN A 25 5.91 10.62 -9.46
N TYR A 26 5.61 10.43 -8.17
CA TYR A 26 4.35 10.85 -7.57
C TYR A 26 4.50 12.22 -6.88
N PRO A 27 3.64 13.21 -7.21
CA PRO A 27 3.72 14.55 -6.61
C PRO A 27 3.63 14.49 -5.09
N ALA A 28 4.52 15.17 -4.36
CA ALA A 28 4.54 15.11 -2.90
C ALA A 28 3.24 15.66 -2.27
N GLU A 29 2.58 16.62 -2.93
CA GLU A 29 1.35 17.26 -2.47
C GLU A 29 0.17 16.30 -2.38
N MET A 30 0.21 15.17 -3.08
CA MET A 30 -0.84 14.16 -3.00
C MET A 30 -0.80 13.39 -1.66
N PHE A 31 0.30 13.47 -0.91
CA PHE A 31 0.45 12.80 0.39
C PHE A 31 0.18 13.71 1.59
N ALA A 32 -0.13 14.99 1.35
CA ALA A 32 -0.47 15.94 2.42
C ALA A 32 -1.67 15.47 3.23
N ALA A 33 -1.71 15.84 4.52
CA ALA A 33 -2.86 15.55 5.37
C ALA A 33 -4.12 16.26 4.82
N ALA A 34 -5.24 15.53 4.74
CA ALA A 34 -6.50 16.05 4.22
C ALA A 34 -7.61 15.98 5.27
N PRO A 35 -7.64 16.89 6.27
CA PRO A 35 -8.64 16.87 7.34
C PRO A 35 -10.07 17.16 6.86
N ASN A 36 -10.21 17.71 5.65
CA ASN A 36 -11.50 18.02 5.03
C ASN A 36 -12.09 16.84 4.23
N LEU A 37 -11.32 15.75 4.05
CA LEU A 37 -11.79 14.53 3.39
C LEU A 37 -12.27 13.51 4.44
N PRO A 38 -13.13 12.55 4.04
CA PRO A 38 -13.55 11.48 4.94
C PRO A 38 -12.35 10.80 5.62
N PRO A 39 -12.44 10.52 6.94
CA PRO A 39 -11.35 9.90 7.67
C PRO A 39 -11.08 8.48 7.17
N CYS A 40 -9.86 8.00 7.39
CA CYS A 40 -9.55 6.59 7.23
C CYS A 40 -9.65 5.88 8.58
N GLY A 41 -10.75 5.16 8.80
CA GLY A 41 -11.09 4.61 10.11
C GLY A 41 -11.13 5.72 11.16
N ALA A 42 -10.38 5.57 12.24
CA ALA A 42 -10.27 6.59 13.30
C ALA A 42 -9.33 7.76 12.96
N ASN A 43 -8.55 7.68 11.86
CA ASN A 43 -7.61 8.73 11.49
C ASN A 43 -8.30 9.90 10.77
N LYS A 44 -8.62 10.95 11.53
CA LYS A 44 -9.20 12.22 11.02
C LYS A 44 -8.23 13.10 10.24
N LYS A 45 -6.93 12.79 10.25
CA LYS A 45 -5.88 13.49 9.50
C LYS A 45 -5.22 12.55 8.50
N SER A 46 -5.99 11.63 7.92
CA SER A 46 -5.51 10.72 6.89
C SER A 46 -4.92 11.48 5.71
N SER A 47 -4.00 10.82 5.02
CA SER A 47 -3.41 11.35 3.79
C SER A 47 -4.49 11.66 2.76
N ARG A 48 -4.26 12.69 1.95
CA ARG A 48 -5.06 12.99 0.75
C ARG A 48 -5.14 11.76 -0.16
N THR A 49 -4.07 10.99 -0.23
CA THR A 49 -4.00 9.77 -1.05
C THR A 49 -4.34 8.51 -0.25
N TRP A 50 -5.16 7.65 -0.85
CA TRP A 50 -5.28 6.25 -0.46
C TRP A 50 -4.51 5.37 -1.42
N ILE A 51 -3.92 4.31 -0.90
CA ILE A 51 -3.12 3.35 -1.63
C ILE A 51 -3.77 1.99 -1.49
N ASP A 52 -3.99 1.32 -2.60
CA ASP A 52 -4.47 -0.05 -2.65
C ASP A 52 -3.42 -0.92 -3.34
N ILE A 53 -3.14 -2.08 -2.74
CA ILE A 53 -2.19 -3.07 -3.26
C ILE A 53 -2.97 -4.15 -3.98
N PHE A 54 -2.52 -4.53 -5.17
CA PHE A 54 -3.14 -5.54 -6.00
C PHE A 54 -2.14 -6.62 -6.42
N ASP A 55 -2.61 -7.85 -6.60
CA ASP A 55 -1.87 -8.86 -7.36
C ASP A 55 -1.87 -8.53 -8.87
N SER A 56 -1.04 -9.22 -9.64
CA SER A 56 -0.95 -9.03 -11.11
C SER A 56 -2.26 -9.29 -11.87
N ARG A 57 -3.27 -9.92 -11.24
CA ARG A 57 -4.59 -10.20 -11.83
C ARG A 57 -5.64 -9.16 -11.41
N GLY A 58 -5.25 -8.13 -10.65
CA GLY A 58 -6.15 -7.08 -10.19
C GLY A 58 -6.96 -7.45 -8.94
N LYS A 59 -6.59 -8.51 -8.21
CA LYS A 59 -7.19 -8.80 -6.89
C LYS A 59 -6.58 -7.88 -5.85
N ARG A 60 -7.41 -7.08 -5.18
CA ARG A 60 -6.98 -6.24 -4.06
C ARG A 60 -6.52 -7.11 -2.88
N LEU A 61 -5.32 -6.84 -2.38
CA LEU A 61 -4.67 -7.55 -1.27
C LEU A 61 -4.80 -6.76 0.03
N PHE A 62 -4.50 -5.46 0.00
CA PHE A 62 -4.50 -4.61 1.19
C PHE A 62 -4.59 -3.13 0.81
N GLY A 63 -4.72 -2.23 1.78
CA GLY A 63 -4.67 -0.79 1.52
C GLY A 63 -4.18 0.04 2.69
N PHE A 64 -3.61 1.20 2.35
CA PHE A 64 -3.05 2.18 3.27
C PHE A 64 -3.64 3.56 3.01
N CYS A 65 -3.71 4.37 4.06
CA CYS A 65 -4.26 5.72 4.01
C CYS A 65 -3.49 6.71 4.90
N ALA A 66 -2.37 6.25 5.47
CA ALA A 66 -1.54 6.98 6.43
C ALA A 66 -0.10 7.15 5.91
N ILE A 67 0.05 7.34 4.59
CA ILE A 67 1.32 7.60 3.91
C ILE A 67 1.46 9.11 3.69
N THR A 68 2.51 9.72 4.21
CA THR A 68 2.61 11.20 4.32
C THR A 68 3.59 11.86 3.36
N LYS A 69 4.43 11.06 2.70
CA LYS A 69 5.36 11.50 1.67
C LYS A 69 5.67 10.35 0.70
N PRO A 70 6.15 10.63 -0.53
CA PRO A 70 6.51 9.58 -1.49
C PRO A 70 7.50 8.55 -0.94
N ALA A 71 8.47 8.97 -0.13
CA ALA A 71 9.46 8.08 0.48
C ALA A 71 8.85 7.04 1.45
N ASP A 72 7.66 7.30 2.01
CA ASP A 72 6.97 6.35 2.88
C ASP A 72 6.40 5.15 2.09
N LEU A 73 6.36 5.20 0.75
CA LEU A 73 5.93 4.08 -0.09
C LEU A 73 6.83 2.83 0.06
N ASN A 74 8.04 2.98 0.59
CA ASN A 74 8.91 1.84 0.93
C ASN A 74 8.46 1.10 2.20
N GLN A 75 7.46 1.62 2.93
CA GLN A 75 6.92 1.00 4.14
C GLN A 75 5.69 0.14 3.86
N LEU A 76 5.31 0.00 2.58
CA LEU A 76 4.15 -0.78 2.19
C LEU A 76 4.41 -2.27 2.36
N TRP A 77 3.35 -2.97 2.75
CA TRP A 77 3.36 -4.41 2.91
C TRP A 77 1.95 -4.97 2.71
N PHE A 78 1.86 -6.24 2.36
CA PHE A 78 0.62 -7.00 2.45
C PHE A 78 0.87 -8.26 3.28
N ALA A 79 -0.19 -8.87 3.80
CA ALA A 79 -0.06 -10.09 4.58
C ALA A 79 -0.91 -11.20 3.98
N LEU A 80 -0.38 -12.42 4.02
CA LEU A 80 -1.09 -13.65 3.68
C LEU A 80 -1.04 -14.59 4.88
N GLU A 81 -2.06 -15.43 5.04
CA GLU A 81 -2.03 -16.51 6.03
C GLU A 81 -0.86 -17.45 5.72
N ASP A 82 -0.22 -17.98 6.76
CA ASP A 82 0.91 -18.91 6.59
C ASP A 82 0.52 -20.11 5.71
N GLY A 83 1.43 -20.54 4.83
CA GLY A 83 1.20 -21.57 3.82
C GLY A 83 0.50 -21.11 2.53
N VAL A 84 0.02 -19.86 2.43
CA VAL A 84 -0.51 -19.31 1.17
C VAL A 84 0.63 -18.87 0.27
N VAL A 85 0.64 -19.37 -0.98
CA VAL A 85 1.63 -18.98 -2.00
C VAL A 85 1.45 -17.50 -2.36
N PRO A 86 2.50 -16.66 -2.24
CA PRO A 86 2.41 -15.25 -2.59
C PRO A 86 2.29 -15.05 -4.11
N PRO A 87 1.61 -13.98 -4.57
CA PRO A 87 1.58 -13.63 -5.99
C PRO A 87 2.97 -13.16 -6.43
N SER A 88 3.51 -13.63 -7.55
CA SER A 88 4.87 -13.28 -8.03
C SER A 88 5.08 -11.78 -8.26
N TYR A 89 4.01 -11.04 -8.52
CA TYR A 89 4.08 -9.59 -8.71
C TYR A 89 2.90 -8.89 -8.07
N VAL A 90 3.17 -7.70 -7.55
CA VAL A 90 2.17 -6.76 -7.03
C VAL A 90 2.34 -5.38 -7.65
N TYR A 91 1.28 -4.58 -7.61
CA TYR A 91 1.34 -3.14 -7.92
C TYR A 91 0.45 -2.36 -6.97
N ILE A 92 0.65 -1.04 -6.92
CA ILE A 92 -0.25 -0.13 -6.22
C ILE A 92 -1.06 0.74 -7.16
N GLU A 93 -2.27 1.06 -6.72
CA GLU A 93 -3.01 2.20 -7.21
C GLU A 93 -3.02 3.27 -6.12
N LEU A 94 -2.62 4.49 -6.48
CA LEU A 94 -2.70 5.67 -5.64
C LEU A 94 -3.89 6.50 -6.09
N ASN A 95 -4.86 6.68 -5.20
CA ASN A 95 -6.02 7.50 -5.44
C ASN A 95 -5.89 8.82 -4.68
N ASP A 96 -5.58 9.89 -5.39
CA ASP A 96 -5.67 11.24 -4.87
C ASP A 96 -7.14 11.65 -4.77
N ARG A 97 -7.66 11.58 -3.55
CA ARG A 97 -9.08 11.80 -3.25
C ARG A 97 -9.53 13.25 -3.40
N GLN A 98 -8.60 14.21 -3.43
CA GLN A 98 -8.95 15.62 -3.55
C GLN A 98 -9.10 16.05 -5.01
N THR A 99 -8.24 15.53 -5.90
CA THR A 99 -8.34 15.83 -7.34
C THR A 99 -9.06 14.75 -8.13
N ASN A 100 -9.35 13.62 -7.50
CA ASN A 100 -9.86 12.41 -8.15
C ASN A 100 -8.90 11.86 -9.22
N THR A 101 -7.59 12.08 -9.05
CA THR A 101 -6.55 11.56 -9.94
C THR A 101 -6.07 10.20 -9.45
N LYS A 102 -5.94 9.24 -10.37
CA LYS A 102 -5.41 7.92 -10.08
C LYS A 102 -4.05 7.72 -10.73
N TYR A 103 -3.14 7.12 -9.97
CA TYR A 103 -1.82 6.71 -10.42
C TYR A 103 -1.66 5.23 -10.20
N LYS A 104 -0.83 4.59 -11.03
CA LYS A 104 -0.49 3.17 -10.91
C LYS A 104 1.02 3.02 -10.87
N SER A 105 1.54 2.12 -10.04
CA SER A 105 2.97 1.80 -10.03
C SER A 105 3.35 0.81 -11.11
N ASN A 106 4.65 0.67 -11.33
CA ASN A 106 5.18 -0.53 -11.96
C ASN A 106 4.86 -1.77 -11.12
N LEU A 107 4.95 -2.93 -11.75
CA LEU A 107 4.96 -4.20 -11.03
C LEU A 107 6.24 -4.30 -10.22
N ALA A 108 6.11 -4.76 -8.98
CA ALA A 108 7.20 -5.16 -8.10
C ALA A 108 7.17 -6.68 -7.92
N ASP A 109 8.33 -7.31 -8.05
CA ASP A 109 8.50 -8.74 -7.79
C ASP A 109 8.40 -9.00 -6.29
N THR A 110 7.76 -10.10 -5.89
CA THR A 110 7.60 -10.49 -4.48
C THR A 110 8.51 -11.65 -4.06
N SER A 111 9.35 -12.15 -4.98
CA SER A 111 10.25 -13.29 -4.76
C SER A 111 11.63 -12.91 -4.22
N GLU A 112 11.94 -11.61 -4.07
CA GLU A 112 13.22 -11.08 -3.60
C GLU A 112 13.26 -10.68 -2.11
#